data_AF-A0A453PZ82-F1
#
_entry.id   AF-A0A453PZ82-F1
#
_cell.length_a   1.000
_cell.length_b   1.000
_cell.length_c   1.000
_cell.angle_alpha   90.00
_cell.angle_beta   90.00
_cell.angle_gamma   90.00
#
_symmetry.space_group_name_H-M   'P 1'
#
loop_
_entity.id
_entity.type
_entity.pdbx_description
1 polymer ?
#
loop_
_entity_poly.entity_id
_entity_poly.type
_entity_poly.pdbx_seq_one_letter_code
_entity_poly.pdbx_strand_id
1 'polypeptide(L)'
;MAFESSAETERFLCERLLDAAQPIAERFRALFSLRNLRGDGPRQALLQAARDPSNLLAHEAAFALGQMQDAEAIPALEGVLKDLSLHPIVRHEAAEALGAIGLEKSISLLKESLAADPAVEVQETCELALRRIEGQKNASGAESTTISPYLSVDPALPAKQGLSVEQLRYAFEDNSICVHRL
;
A
#
# COMPACT_ATOMS: atom_id res chain seq x y z
N MET A 1 20.14 -13.24 -5.71
CA MET A 1 19.92 -14.40 -4.83
C MET A 1 18.77 -14.04 -3.90
N ALA A 2 17.62 -14.70 -4.04
CA ALA A 2 16.56 -14.54 -3.05
C ALA A 2 17.03 -15.23 -1.77
N PHE A 3 17.00 -14.51 -0.65
CA PHE A 3 17.25 -15.11 0.66
C PHE A 3 16.03 -15.95 1.01
N GLU A 4 16.08 -17.26 0.77
CA GLU A 4 15.01 -18.17 1.20
C GLU A 4 15.11 -18.33 2.71
N SER A 5 14.16 -17.75 3.45
CA SER A 5 14.06 -18.00 4.89
C SER A 5 13.55 -19.41 5.13
N SER A 6 14.02 -20.07 6.19
CA SER A 6 13.47 -21.36 6.57
C SER A 6 11.98 -21.25 6.91
N ALA A 7 11.20 -22.29 6.65
CA ALA A 7 9.78 -22.35 7.02
C ALA A 7 9.56 -22.13 8.54
N GLU A 8 10.57 -22.43 9.36
CA GLU A 8 10.59 -22.14 10.79
C GLU A 8 10.72 -20.64 11.08
N THR A 9 11.55 -19.92 10.32
CA THR A 9 11.72 -18.46 10.45
C THR A 9 10.45 -17.75 10.05
N GLU A 10 9.86 -18.14 8.92
CA GLU A 10 8.58 -17.59 8.46
C GLU A 10 7.49 -17.77 9.53
N ARG A 11 7.33 -18.99 10.05
CA ARG A 11 6.35 -19.29 11.11
C ARG A 11 6.58 -18.44 12.35
N PHE A 12 7.83 -18.34 12.80
CA PHE A 12 8.20 -17.53 13.96
C PHE A 12 7.82 -16.05 13.77
N LEU A 13 8.07 -15.48 12.59
CA LEU A 13 7.72 -14.09 12.29
C LEU A 13 6.20 -13.88 12.25
N CYS A 14 5.46 -14.80 11.64
CA CYS A 14 3.99 -14.76 11.62
C CYS A 14 3.41 -14.80 13.04
N GLU A 15 3.87 -15.73 13.87
CA GLU A 15 3.45 -15.84 15.28
C GLU A 15 3.81 -14.56 16.06
N ARG A 16 5.02 -14.02 15.85
CA ARG A 16 5.47 -12.80 16.52
C ARG A 16 4.63 -11.58 16.16
N LEU A 17 4.22 -11.42 14.91
CA LEU A 17 3.38 -10.31 14.47
C LEU A 17 2.00 -10.36 15.15
N LEU A 18 1.41 -11.55 15.24
CA LEU A 18 0.04 -11.76 15.70
C LEU A 18 -0.09 -11.87 17.22
N ASP A 19 1.01 -12.07 17.95
CA ASP A 19 0.99 -12.13 19.42
C ASP A 19 0.85 -10.72 20.04
N ALA A 20 -0.37 -10.40 20.49
CA ALA A 20 -0.69 -9.14 21.15
C ALA A 20 0.00 -8.94 22.51
N ALA A 21 0.57 -9.99 23.11
CA ALA A 21 1.37 -9.87 24.34
C ALA A 21 2.79 -9.35 24.07
N GLN A 22 3.24 -9.33 22.81
CA GLN A 22 4.59 -8.89 22.46
C GLN A 22 4.70 -7.36 22.46
N PRO A 23 5.88 -6.81 22.79
CA PRO A 23 6.14 -5.39 22.62
C PRO A 23 5.89 -4.95 21.18
N ILE A 24 5.22 -3.81 21.02
CA ILE A 24 4.84 -3.31 19.68
C ILE A 24 6.05 -3.22 18.73
N ALA A 25 7.23 -2.83 19.22
CA ALA A 25 8.45 -2.76 18.43
C ALA A 25 8.85 -4.12 17.82
N GLU A 26 8.66 -5.24 18.54
CA GLU A 26 8.97 -6.57 18.02
C GLU A 26 7.95 -7.01 16.96
N ARG A 27 6.68 -6.65 17.14
CA ARG A 27 5.62 -6.89 16.15
C ARG A 27 5.90 -6.15 14.84
N PHE A 28 6.35 -4.89 14.93
CA PHE A 28 6.77 -4.09 13.76
C PHE A 28 7.99 -4.67 13.04
N ARG A 29 8.99 -5.16 13.78
CA ARG A 29 10.14 -5.85 13.16
C ARG A 29 9.68 -7.07 12.37
N ALA A 30 8.79 -7.87 12.96
CA ALA A 30 8.22 -9.03 12.27
C ALA A 30 7.43 -8.62 11.02
N LEU A 31 6.58 -7.60 11.11
CA LEU A 31 5.82 -7.02 9.99
C LEU A 31 6.73 -6.69 8.79
N PHE A 32 7.79 -5.91 9.01
CA PHE A 32 8.69 -5.50 7.94
C PHE A 32 9.53 -6.66 7.39
N SER A 33 9.86 -7.66 8.22
CA SER A 33 10.49 -8.89 7.74
C SER A 33 9.55 -9.68 6.83
N LEU A 34 8.29 -9.86 7.23
CA LEU A 34 7.27 -10.61 6.48
C LEU A 34 6.98 -9.99 5.11
N ARG A 35 6.94 -8.65 5.03
CA ARG A 35 6.83 -7.91 3.76
C ARG A 35 7.86 -8.36 2.71
N ASN A 36 9.10 -8.60 3.14
CA ASN A 36 10.19 -8.95 2.25
C ASN A 36 10.20 -10.45 1.87
N LEU A 37 9.62 -11.32 2.71
CA LEU A 37 9.56 -12.75 2.45
C LEU A 37 8.51 -13.10 1.38
N ARG A 38 7.37 -12.41 1.38
CA ARG A 38 6.21 -12.69 0.51
C ARG A 38 5.70 -14.15 0.69
N GLY A 39 4.67 -14.53 -0.06
CA GLY A 39 4.08 -15.87 0.03
C GLY A 39 2.85 -15.93 0.94
N ASP A 40 2.24 -17.12 1.05
CA ASP A 40 0.94 -17.28 1.70
C ASP A 40 1.00 -17.02 3.21
N GLY A 41 1.95 -17.60 3.94
CA GLY A 41 2.10 -17.38 5.38
C GLY A 41 2.22 -15.89 5.75
N PRO A 42 3.21 -15.16 5.19
CA PRO A 42 3.38 -13.73 5.44
C PRO A 42 2.17 -12.90 5.04
N ARG A 43 1.56 -13.20 3.88
CA ARG A 43 0.32 -12.53 3.45
C ARG A 43 -0.78 -12.74 4.48
N GLN A 44 -1.08 -13.97 4.89
CA GLN A 44 -2.16 -14.24 5.86
C GLN A 44 -1.91 -13.55 7.21
N ALA A 45 -0.66 -13.52 7.68
CA ALA A 45 -0.31 -12.82 8.93
C ALA A 45 -0.51 -11.29 8.81
N LEU A 46 -0.09 -10.69 7.69
CA LEU A 46 -0.30 -9.26 7.44
C LEU A 46 -1.79 -8.92 7.25
N LEU A 47 -2.57 -9.77 6.57
CA LEU A 47 -4.02 -9.59 6.43
C LEU A 47 -4.73 -9.55 7.79
N GLN A 48 -4.33 -10.41 8.74
CA GLN A 48 -4.85 -10.39 10.10
C GLN A 48 -4.39 -9.14 10.86
N ALA A 49 -3.11 -8.76 10.73
CA ALA A 49 -2.57 -7.56 11.37
C ALA A 49 -3.19 -6.25 10.83
N ALA A 50 -3.69 -6.22 9.60
CA ALA A 50 -4.43 -5.08 9.03
C ALA A 50 -5.75 -4.77 9.75
N ARG A 51 -6.16 -5.58 10.73
CA ARG A 51 -7.29 -5.37 11.62
C ARG A 51 -6.88 -5.37 13.10
N ASP A 52 -5.60 -5.14 13.39
CA ASP A 52 -5.10 -5.07 14.76
C ASP A 52 -5.76 -3.92 15.55
N PRO A 53 -5.99 -4.07 16.87
CA PRO A 53 -6.49 -2.98 17.70
C PRO A 53 -5.62 -1.72 17.69
N SER A 54 -4.32 -1.85 17.40
CA SER A 54 -3.45 -0.72 17.13
C SER A 54 -3.65 -0.23 15.69
N ASN A 55 -4.33 0.91 15.55
CA ASN A 55 -4.51 1.57 14.24
C ASN A 55 -3.18 1.78 13.49
N LEU A 56 -2.08 2.04 14.22
CA LEU A 56 -0.77 2.22 13.61
C LEU A 56 -0.21 0.90 13.06
N LEU A 57 -0.34 -0.21 13.78
CA LEU A 57 0.08 -1.52 13.27
C LEU A 57 -0.80 -1.97 12.10
N ALA A 58 -2.11 -1.73 12.19
CA ALA A 58 -3.07 -2.05 11.14
C ALA A 58 -2.79 -1.28 9.84
N HIS A 59 -2.53 0.02 9.94
CA HIS A 59 -2.04 0.85 8.85
C HIS A 59 -0.78 0.23 8.22
N GLU A 60 0.27 0.00 9.01
CA GLU A 60 1.55 -0.51 8.50
C GLU A 60 1.45 -1.90 7.87
N ALA A 61 0.51 -2.73 8.34
CA ALA A 61 0.24 -4.02 7.73
C ALA A 61 -0.44 -3.87 6.36
N ALA A 62 -1.40 -2.96 6.22
CA ALA A 62 -1.98 -2.61 4.92
C ALA A 62 -0.93 -2.04 3.96
N PHE A 63 -0.04 -1.17 4.44
CA PHE A 63 1.09 -0.64 3.67
C PHE A 63 1.98 -1.77 3.17
N ALA A 64 2.38 -2.69 4.06
CA ALA A 64 3.21 -3.83 3.71
C ALA A 64 2.58 -4.73 2.63
N LEU A 65 1.26 -4.96 2.68
CA LEU A 65 0.53 -5.70 1.67
C LEU A 65 0.56 -4.99 0.30
N GLY A 66 0.42 -3.67 0.28
CA GLY A 66 0.58 -2.85 -0.92
C GLY A 66 1.98 -2.97 -1.53
N GLN A 67 3.02 -2.88 -0.71
CA GLN A 67 4.41 -3.03 -1.12
C GLN A 67 4.75 -4.44 -1.63
N MET A 68 4.05 -5.47 -1.14
CA MET A 68 4.18 -6.84 -1.67
C MET A 68 3.64 -6.98 -3.10
N GLN A 69 2.72 -6.09 -3.51
CA GLN A 69 2.00 -6.14 -4.79
C GLN A 69 1.31 -7.48 -5.05
N ASP A 70 0.80 -8.11 -3.98
CA ASP A 70 0.17 -9.43 -4.05
C ASP A 70 -1.33 -9.32 -4.32
N ALA A 71 -1.76 -9.77 -5.50
CA ALA A 71 -3.16 -9.69 -5.94
C ALA A 71 -4.14 -10.51 -5.08
N GLU A 72 -3.64 -11.51 -4.35
CA GLU A 72 -4.44 -12.32 -3.41
C GLU A 72 -4.82 -11.54 -2.16
N ALA A 73 -4.14 -10.43 -1.85
CA ALA A 73 -4.49 -9.57 -0.71
C ALA A 73 -5.71 -8.67 -0.98
N ILE A 74 -6.09 -8.47 -2.26
CA ILE A 74 -7.12 -7.49 -2.65
C ILE A 74 -8.45 -7.71 -1.93
N PRO A 75 -9.05 -8.91 -1.88
CA PRO A 75 -10.36 -9.08 -1.24
C PRO A 75 -10.38 -8.63 0.23
N ALA A 76 -9.28 -8.85 0.95
CA ALA A 76 -9.15 -8.44 2.34
C ALA A 76 -8.92 -6.92 2.47
N LEU A 77 -8.09 -6.33 1.61
CA LEU A 77 -7.89 -4.87 1.55
C LEU A 77 -9.19 -4.13 1.20
N GLU A 78 -9.99 -4.65 0.26
CA GLU A 78 -11.32 -4.13 -0.03
C GLU A 78 -12.23 -4.19 1.21
N GLY A 79 -12.15 -5.28 1.98
CA GLY A 79 -12.88 -5.42 3.23
C GLY A 79 -12.44 -4.41 4.30
N VAL A 80 -11.16 -4.04 4.35
CA VAL A 80 -10.64 -3.00 5.25
C VAL A 80 -11.15 -1.62 4.83
N LEU A 81 -11.07 -1.28 3.53
CA LEU A 81 -11.54 0.00 3.00
C LEU A 81 -13.05 0.22 3.23
N LYS A 82 -13.87 -0.83 3.11
CA LYS A 82 -15.33 -0.75 3.31
C LYS A 82 -15.76 -0.64 4.78
N ASP A 83 -14.87 -0.97 5.71
CA ASP A 83 -15.23 -1.09 7.12
C ASP A 83 -15.16 0.26 7.84
N LEU A 84 -16.29 0.98 7.85
CA LEU A 84 -16.42 2.29 8.49
C LEU A 84 -16.21 2.27 10.02
N SER A 85 -16.14 1.09 10.64
CA SER A 85 -15.77 0.97 12.06
C SER A 85 -14.26 1.11 12.31
N LEU A 86 -13.43 0.88 11.28
CA LEU A 86 -11.98 1.06 11.36
C LEU A 86 -11.63 2.55 11.29
N HIS A 87 -10.52 2.90 11.94
CA HIS A 87 -10.00 4.27 11.90
C HIS A 87 -9.67 4.68 10.46
N PRO A 88 -9.95 5.93 10.03
CA PRO A 88 -9.66 6.39 8.68
C PRO A 88 -8.21 6.17 8.22
N ILE A 89 -7.25 6.24 9.17
CA ILE A 89 -5.83 5.93 8.91
C ILE A 89 -5.62 4.54 8.27
N VAL A 90 -6.37 3.54 8.71
CA VAL A 90 -6.25 2.18 8.19
C VAL A 90 -6.94 2.05 6.83
N ARG A 91 -8.06 2.77 6.64
CA ARG A 91 -8.83 2.76 5.39
C ARG A 91 -8.08 3.46 4.25
N HIS A 92 -7.45 4.62 4.51
CA HIS A 92 -6.64 5.27 3.47
C HIS A 92 -5.50 4.35 3.04
N GLU A 93 -4.86 3.65 3.97
CA GLU A 93 -3.73 2.79 3.65
C GLU A 93 -4.17 1.56 2.85
N ALA A 94 -5.36 1.04 3.11
CA ALA A 94 -5.97 0.02 2.25
C ALA A 94 -6.24 0.54 0.83
N ALA A 95 -6.74 1.77 0.68
CA ALA A 95 -6.93 2.38 -0.64
C ALA A 95 -5.59 2.59 -1.38
N GLU A 96 -4.55 3.04 -0.68
CA GLU A 96 -3.19 3.18 -1.22
C GLU A 96 -2.64 1.82 -1.67
N ALA A 97 -2.75 0.79 -0.83
CA ALA A 97 -2.32 -0.56 -1.14
C ALA A 97 -3.03 -1.13 -2.38
N LEU A 98 -4.33 -0.88 -2.54
CA LEU A 98 -5.07 -1.27 -3.75
C LEU A 98 -4.53 -0.56 -5.01
N GLY A 99 -4.22 0.73 -4.90
CA GLY A 99 -3.55 1.49 -5.96
C GLY A 99 -2.14 0.98 -6.28
N ALA A 100 -1.38 0.59 -5.26
CA ALA A 100 -0.03 0.03 -5.38
C ALA A 100 -0.03 -1.32 -6.11
N ILE A 101 -1.02 -2.17 -5.83
CA ILE A 101 -1.22 -3.46 -6.53
C ILE A 101 -1.66 -3.24 -7.97
N GLY A 102 -2.47 -2.22 -8.25
CA GLY A 102 -2.65 -1.72 -9.61
C GLY A 102 -3.68 -2.47 -10.48
N LEU A 103 -4.53 -3.34 -9.90
CA LEU A 103 -5.47 -4.15 -10.69
C LEU A 103 -6.81 -3.44 -10.93
N GLU A 104 -7.32 -3.53 -12.16
CA GLU A 104 -8.58 -2.88 -12.58
C GLU A 104 -9.80 -3.30 -11.75
N LYS A 105 -9.79 -4.51 -11.17
CA LYS A 105 -10.89 -5.02 -10.32
C LYS A 105 -11.16 -4.11 -9.11
N SER A 106 -10.16 -3.37 -8.64
CA SER A 106 -10.28 -2.45 -7.51
C SER A 106 -10.90 -1.09 -7.87
N ILE A 107 -10.99 -0.74 -9.17
CA ILE A 107 -11.43 0.60 -9.63
C ILE A 107 -12.84 0.92 -9.15
N SER A 108 -13.78 -0.04 -9.26
CA SER A 108 -15.17 0.18 -8.89
C SER A 108 -15.30 0.57 -7.41
N LEU A 109 -14.58 -0.13 -6.53
CA LEU A 109 -14.59 0.16 -5.10
C LEU A 109 -13.91 1.49 -4.77
N LEU A 110 -12.77 1.78 -5.40
CA LEU A 110 -12.08 3.05 -5.17
C LEU A 110 -12.96 4.24 -5.57
N LYS A 111 -13.74 4.14 -6.66
CA LYS A 111 -14.72 5.17 -7.06
C LYS A 111 -15.87 5.30 -6.07
N GLU A 112 -16.38 4.19 -5.56
CA GLU A 112 -17.42 4.20 -4.52
C GLU A 112 -16.93 4.88 -3.25
N SER A 113 -15.73 4.52 -2.78
CA SER A 113 -15.13 5.05 -1.55
C SER A 113 -14.75 6.53 -1.70
N LEU A 114 -14.27 6.95 -2.87
CA LEU A 114 -14.06 8.35 -3.22
C LEU A 114 -15.34 9.19 -3.08
N ALA A 115 -16.50 8.62 -3.43
CA ALA A 115 -17.76 9.33 -3.40
C ALA A 115 -18.46 9.29 -2.02
N ALA A 116 -18.24 8.23 -1.23
CA ALA A 116 -19.07 7.91 -0.08
C ALA A 116 -18.33 7.82 1.27
N ASP A 117 -17.00 7.64 1.29
CA ASP A 117 -16.27 7.57 2.56
C ASP A 117 -16.34 8.93 3.28
N PRO A 118 -16.64 8.98 4.60
CA PRO A 118 -16.77 10.25 5.31
C PRO A 118 -15.45 10.97 5.58
N ALA A 119 -14.32 10.29 5.47
CA ALA A 119 -12.99 10.85 5.74
C ALA A 119 -12.34 11.37 4.45
N VAL A 120 -11.91 12.64 4.47
CA VAL A 120 -11.30 13.30 3.30
C VAL A 120 -10.00 12.61 2.92
N GLU A 121 -9.19 12.18 3.89
CA GLU A 121 -7.95 11.45 3.64
C GLU A 121 -8.18 10.14 2.86
N VAL A 122 -9.29 9.45 3.09
CA VAL A 122 -9.62 8.23 2.34
C VAL A 122 -10.06 8.57 0.92
N GLN A 123 -10.86 9.62 0.76
CA GLN A 123 -11.31 10.10 -0.54
C GLN A 123 -10.11 10.51 -1.41
N GLU A 124 -9.23 11.37 -0.89
CA GLU A 124 -8.03 11.85 -1.60
C GLU A 124 -7.11 10.68 -2.00
N THR A 125 -6.91 9.70 -1.10
CA THR A 125 -6.11 8.52 -1.43
C THR A 125 -6.78 7.63 -2.49
N CYS A 126 -8.11 7.50 -2.48
CA CYS A 126 -8.82 6.77 -3.54
C CYS A 126 -8.63 7.44 -4.92
N GLU A 127 -8.68 8.77 -4.99
CA GLU A 127 -8.42 9.52 -6.22
C GLU A 127 -6.99 9.27 -6.73
N LEU A 128 -6.00 9.30 -5.83
CA LEU A 128 -4.60 9.00 -6.17
C LEU A 128 -4.42 7.55 -6.66
N ALA A 129 -5.02 6.58 -5.97
CA ALA A 129 -4.99 5.18 -6.35
C ALA A 129 -5.59 4.95 -7.74
N LEU A 130 -6.72 5.60 -8.05
CA LEU A 130 -7.35 5.55 -9.37
C LEU A 130 -6.44 6.12 -10.46
N ARG A 131 -5.88 7.33 -10.25
CA ARG A 131 -4.93 7.95 -11.18
C ARG A 131 -3.72 7.06 -11.45
N ARG A 132 -3.22 6.38 -10.41
CA ARG A 132 -2.11 5.44 -10.52
C ARG A 132 -2.45 4.23 -11.40
N ILE A 133 -3.60 3.59 -11.16
CA ILE A 133 -4.06 2.44 -11.96
C ILE A 133 -4.25 2.85 -13.44
N GLU A 134 -4.86 4.01 -13.69
CA GLU A 134 -5.03 4.55 -15.04
C GLU A 134 -3.68 4.90 -15.70
N GLY A 135 -2.75 5.48 -14.94
CA GLY A 135 -1.41 5.79 -15.40
C GLY A 135 -0.62 4.56 -15.82
N GLN A 136 -0.69 3.47 -15.06
CA GLN A 136 -0.06 2.19 -15.39
C GLN A 136 -0.62 1.58 -16.68
N LYS A 137 -1.94 1.66 -16.88
CA LYS A 137 -2.60 1.25 -18.13
C LYS A 137 -2.07 2.02 -19.34
N ASN A 138 -1.92 3.33 -19.21
CA ASN A 138 -1.43 4.19 -20.29
C ASN A 138 0.09 4.03 -20.54
N ALA A 139 0.86 3.77 -19.49
CA ALA A 139 2.31 3.52 -19.56
C ALA A 139 2.66 2.13 -20.10
N SER A 140 1.71 1.19 -20.14
CA SER A 140 1.89 -0.13 -20.75
C SER A 140 2.20 -0.07 -22.27
N GLY A 141 2.17 1.11 -22.89
CA GLY A 141 2.63 1.37 -24.26
C GLY A 141 3.99 2.07 -24.41
N ALA A 142 4.66 2.47 -23.31
CA ALA A 142 5.96 3.14 -23.34
C ALA A 142 6.86 2.59 -22.21
N GLU A 143 7.89 1.83 -22.58
CA GLU A 143 8.86 1.24 -21.65
C GLU A 143 9.54 2.28 -20.75
N SER A 144 9.41 2.11 -19.43
CA SER A 144 10.53 1.99 -18.48
C SER A 144 10.00 1.99 -17.03
N THR A 145 9.51 0.85 -16.55
CA THR A 145 9.39 0.60 -15.11
C THR A 145 10.71 0.04 -14.64
N THR A 146 11.67 0.91 -14.32
CA THR A 146 12.83 0.47 -13.53
C THR A 146 12.30 -0.04 -12.20
N ILE A 147 12.27 -1.37 -12.03
CA ILE A 147 11.94 -1.98 -10.74
C ILE A 147 12.92 -1.41 -9.72
N SER A 148 12.40 -0.79 -8.66
CA SER A 148 13.23 -0.23 -7.60
C SER A 148 14.19 -1.32 -7.10
N PRO A 149 15.50 -1.04 -6.97
CA PRO A 149 16.45 -2.02 -6.42
C PRO A 149 16.10 -2.43 -4.98
N TYR A 150 15.24 -1.65 -4.30
CA TYR A 150 14.76 -1.91 -2.95
C TYR A 150 13.36 -2.56 -2.92
N LEU A 151 12.80 -2.94 -4.08
CA LEU A 151 11.44 -3.50 -4.22
C LEU A 151 10.35 -2.62 -3.59
N SER A 152 10.63 -1.33 -3.46
CA SER A 152 9.70 -0.34 -2.95
C SER A 152 8.78 0.14 -4.07
N VAL A 153 7.50 0.32 -3.72
CA VAL A 153 6.51 0.98 -4.57
C VAL A 153 6.43 2.43 -4.11
N ASP A 154 6.86 3.36 -4.96
CA ASP A 154 6.67 4.79 -4.71
C ASP A 154 5.18 5.13 -4.88
N PRO A 155 4.54 5.76 -3.87
CA PRO A 155 3.16 6.22 -4.00
C PRO A 155 2.99 7.24 -5.12
N ALA A 156 3.99 8.10 -5.34
CA ALA A 156 3.97 9.14 -6.36
C ALA A 156 4.48 8.63 -7.71
N LEU A 157 3.92 9.16 -8.80
CA LEU A 157 4.44 8.91 -10.14
C LEU A 157 5.74 9.69 -10.33
N PRO A 158 6.78 9.09 -10.94
CA PRO A 158 8.02 9.80 -11.22
C PRO A 158 7.78 10.91 -12.23
N ALA A 159 8.51 12.01 -12.08
CA ALA A 159 8.53 13.07 -13.08
C ALA A 159 9.08 12.54 -14.42
N LYS A 160 8.64 13.14 -15.54
CA LYS A 160 9.15 12.78 -16.87
C LYS A 160 10.66 13.02 -16.92
N GLN A 161 11.41 12.07 -17.50
CA GLN A 161 12.85 12.23 -17.70
C GLN A 161 13.15 13.45 -18.58
N GLY A 162 14.23 14.17 -18.27
CA GLY A 162 14.69 15.32 -19.06
C GLY A 162 14.07 16.67 -18.73
N LEU A 163 13.31 16.78 -17.63
CA LEU A 163 12.81 18.07 -17.14
C LEU A 163 13.93 18.89 -16.47
N SER A 164 13.96 20.20 -16.72
CA SER A 164 14.83 21.14 -16.02
C SER A 164 14.38 21.35 -14.57
N VAL A 165 15.27 21.90 -13.75
CA VAL A 165 14.95 22.26 -12.35
C VAL A 165 13.77 23.25 -12.30
N GLU A 166 13.70 24.24 -13.20
CA GLU A 166 12.54 25.15 -13.24
C GLU A 166 11.24 24.44 -13.63
N GLN A 167 11.30 23.48 -14.56
CA GLN A 167 10.12 22.72 -14.97
C GLN A 167 9.62 21.80 -13.85
N LEU A 168 10.52 21.17 -13.10
CA LEU A 168 10.19 20.37 -11.92
C LEU A 168 9.60 21.25 -10.82
N ARG A 169 10.17 22.44 -10.60
CA ARG A 169 9.66 23.40 -9.61
C ARG A 169 8.24 23.86 -9.97
N TYR A 170 7.99 24.18 -11.23
CA TYR A 170 6.64 24.53 -11.69
C TYR A 170 5.65 23.37 -11.51
N ALA A 171 6.05 22.15 -11.86
CA ALA A 171 5.20 20.96 -11.69
C ALA A 171 4.89 20.66 -10.21
N PHE A 172 5.82 20.97 -9.31
CA PHE A 172 5.64 20.81 -7.87
C PHE A 172 4.75 21.91 -7.26
N GLU A 173 4.86 23.14 -7.78
CA GLU A 173 4.03 24.29 -7.40
C GLU A 173 2.61 24.22 -8.01
N ASP A 174 2.40 23.42 -9.06
CA ASP A 174 1.09 23.14 -9.63
C ASP A 174 0.28 22.23 -8.70
N ASN A 175 -0.64 22.84 -7.96
CA ASN A 175 -1.56 22.20 -7.01
C ASN A 175 -2.49 21.16 -7.64
N SER A 176 -2.44 20.97 -8.97
CA SER A 176 -3.11 19.89 -9.70
C SER A 176 -2.35 18.55 -9.63
N ILE A 177 -1.07 18.59 -9.22
CA ILE A 177 -0.12 17.44 -9.25
C ILE A 177 0.43 17.12 -7.85
N CYS A 178 0.44 18.10 -6.93
CA CYS A 178 1.08 17.95 -5.61
C CYS A 178 0.27 17.05 -4.66
N VAL A 179 0.96 16.07 -4.06
CA VAL A 179 0.42 14.90 -3.32
C VAL A 179 0.03 15.17 -1.87
N HIS A 180 0.24 16.38 -1.36
CA HIS A 180 -0.18 16.75 0.00
C HIS A 180 -0.68 18.20 0.01
N ARG A 181 -1.98 18.37 0.22
CA ARG A 181 -2.49 19.61 0.81
C ARG A 181 -2.14 19.55 2.30
N LEU A 182 -1.04 20.20 2.67
CA LEU A 182 -0.77 20.55 4.06
C LEU A 182 -1.70 21.69 4.51
#